data_AF-A0A524MQ63-F1
#
_entry.id   AF-A0A524MQ63-F1
#
_cell.length_a   1.000
_cell.length_b   1.000
_cell.length_c   1.000
_cell.angle_alpha   90.00
_cell.angle_beta   90.00
_cell.angle_gamma   90.00
#
_symmetry.space_group_name_H-M   'P 1'
#
loop_
_entity.id
_entity.type
_entity.pdbx_description
1 polymer ?
#
loop_
_entity_poly.entity_id
_entity_poly.type
_entity_poly.pdbx_seq_one_letter_code
_entity_poly.pdbx_strand_id
1 'polypeptide(L)'
;MFNQVLLDLAMYQQPPYATIAIMVISLALAVFTSYIGVRSLDLELYRRLMIESARARKEMMDATRSGNQRRIDKAQKHQSDLMQQQSKMSMDRMKSSMLFTVPMLLVWPSLGKFFGDTIVAFFPFDFPYIPREFSFIQWYLLCSFSMNVVLNRVFGLTFEIDPED
;
A
#
# COMPACT_ATOMS: atom_id res chain seq x y z
N MET A 1 -19.03 -11.49 33.04
CA MET A 1 -17.77 -11.88 32.38
C MET A 1 -17.36 -10.93 31.24
N PHE A 2 -18.28 -10.40 30.41
CA PHE A 2 -17.94 -9.37 29.40
C PHE A 2 -17.45 -8.03 29.99
N ASN A 3 -17.97 -7.65 31.17
CA ASN A 3 -17.62 -6.37 31.80
C ASN A 3 -16.20 -6.31 32.40
N GLN A 4 -15.60 -7.47 32.70
CA GLN A 4 -14.23 -7.57 33.22
C GLN A 4 -13.20 -7.48 32.10
N VAL A 5 -13.50 -8.08 30.94
CA VAL A 5 -12.67 -7.97 29.73
C VAL A 5 -12.58 -6.50 29.28
N LEU A 6 -13.68 -5.74 29.38
CA LEU A 6 -13.70 -4.31 29.06
C LEU A 6 -12.89 -3.44 30.04
N LEU A 7 -12.84 -3.81 31.32
CA LEU A 7 -12.03 -3.12 32.34
C LEU A 7 -10.53 -3.42 32.19
N ASP A 8 -10.15 -4.63 31.78
CA ASP A 8 -8.77 -4.98 31.45
C ASP A 8 -8.29 -4.28 30.16
N LEU A 9 -9.18 -4.15 29.17
CA LEU A 9 -8.92 -3.37 27.95
C LEU A 9 -8.76 -1.86 28.24
N ALA A 10 -9.44 -1.33 29.27
CA ALA A 10 -9.34 0.07 29.69
C ALA A 10 -7.97 0.41 30.31
N MET A 11 -7.30 -0.54 30.96
CA MET A 11 -5.91 -0.36 31.43
C MET A 11 -4.91 -0.35 30.27
N TYR A 12 -5.19 -1.07 29.18
CA TYR A 12 -4.43 -0.99 27.92
C TYR A 12 -4.69 0.28 27.11
N GLN A 13 -5.72 1.06 27.48
CA GLN A 13 -6.08 2.32 26.82
C GLN A 13 -5.33 3.53 27.39
N GLN A 14 -4.55 3.35 28.47
CA GLN A 14 -3.75 4.41 29.07
C GLN A 14 -2.30 4.39 28.53
N PRO A 15 -1.74 5.55 28.13
CA PRO A 15 -0.31 5.65 27.85
C PRO A 15 0.48 5.34 29.14
N PRO A 16 1.58 4.55 29.10
CA PRO A 16 2.43 4.20 27.95
C PRO A 16 2.20 2.80 27.34
N TYR A 17 1.31 1.97 27.90
CA TYR A 17 1.11 0.60 27.38
C TYR A 17 0.35 0.61 26.04
N ALA A 18 -0.55 1.57 25.87
CA ALA A 18 -1.32 1.75 24.64
C ALA A 18 -0.44 2.08 23.42
N THR A 19 0.60 2.90 23.59
CA THR A 19 1.51 3.28 22.50
C THR A 19 2.37 2.11 22.04
N ILE A 20 2.92 1.32 22.97
CA ILE A 20 3.72 0.12 22.66
C ILE A 20 2.83 -0.95 22.03
N ALA A 21 1.64 -1.19 22.57
CA ALA A 21 0.70 -2.16 22.00
C ALA A 21 0.31 -1.80 20.57
N ILE A 22 -0.01 -0.53 20.29
CA ILE A 22 -0.34 -0.10 18.92
C ILE A 22 0.88 -0.20 18.00
N MET A 23 2.07 0.18 18.45
CA MET A 23 3.30 0.02 17.67
C MET A 23 3.52 -1.44 17.26
N VAL A 24 3.34 -2.39 18.18
CA VAL A 24 3.50 -3.82 17.91
C VAL A 24 2.39 -4.34 16.98
N ILE A 25 1.14 -3.92 17.18
CA ILE A 25 0.01 -4.31 16.32
C ILE A 25 0.20 -3.75 14.91
N SER A 26 0.57 -2.47 14.78
CA SER A 26 0.86 -1.84 13.49
C SER A 26 2.04 -2.51 12.80
N LEU A 27 3.11 -2.85 13.52
CA LEU A 27 4.24 -3.61 12.98
C LEU A 27 3.79 -4.98 12.46
N ALA A 28 3.06 -5.75 13.27
CA ALA A 28 2.58 -7.07 12.90
C ALA A 28 1.62 -7.01 11.70
N LEU A 29 0.68 -6.06 11.69
CA LEU A 29 -0.26 -5.88 10.60
C LEU A 29 0.44 -5.43 9.32
N ALA A 30 1.41 -4.54 9.42
CA ALA A 30 2.18 -4.07 8.26
C ALA A 30 3.03 -5.20 7.68
N VAL A 31 3.71 -5.99 8.53
CA VAL A 31 4.45 -7.19 8.09
C VAL A 31 3.51 -8.20 7.43
N PHE A 32 2.35 -8.46 8.03
CA PHE A 32 1.37 -9.42 7.49
C PHE A 32 0.79 -8.97 6.14
N THR A 33 0.36 -7.71 6.05
CA THR A 33 -0.18 -7.13 4.81
C THR A 33 0.87 -7.06 3.70
N SER A 34 2.10 -6.70 4.05
CA SER A 34 3.19 -6.63 3.08
C SER A 34 3.66 -8.02 2.64
N TYR A 35 3.72 -8.99 3.55
CA TYR A 35 4.01 -10.39 3.23
C TYR A 35 2.99 -10.96 2.24
N ILE A 36 1.69 -10.74 2.48
CA ILE A 36 0.63 -11.19 1.57
C ILE A 36 0.68 -10.43 0.25
N GLY A 37 0.96 -9.11 0.30
CA GLY A 37 1.13 -8.28 -0.89
C GLY A 37 2.24 -8.78 -1.80
N VAL A 38 3.42 -9.06 -1.24
CA VAL A 38 4.59 -9.58 -1.97
C VAL A 38 4.35 -11.00 -2.48
N ARG A 39 3.74 -11.86 -1.65
CA ARG A 39 3.38 -13.24 -2.05
C ARG A 39 2.38 -13.28 -3.22
N SER A 40 1.49 -12.29 -3.29
CA SER A 40 0.43 -12.21 -4.31
C SER A 40 0.88 -11.48 -5.58
N LEU A 41 2.07 -10.88 -5.59
CA LEU A 41 2.63 -10.19 -6.74
C LEU A 41 3.66 -11.10 -7.42
N ASP A 42 3.37 -11.53 -8.65
CA ASP A 42 4.39 -12.11 -9.53
C ASP A 42 5.36 -11.00 -9.97
N LEU A 43 6.42 -10.79 -9.17
CA LEU A 43 7.45 -9.78 -9.42
C LEU A 43 8.09 -9.96 -10.81
N GLU A 44 8.28 -11.20 -11.26
CA GLU A 44 8.87 -11.52 -12.56
C GLU A 44 8.00 -11.06 -13.74
N LEU A 45 6.69 -11.32 -13.64
CA LEU A 45 5.71 -10.93 -14.66
C LEU A 45 5.59 -9.41 -14.74
N TYR A 46 5.59 -8.74 -13.58
CA TYR A 46 5.55 -7.29 -13.50
C TYR A 46 6.80 -6.63 -14.13
N ARG A 47 8.00 -7.17 -13.85
CA ARG A 47 9.26 -6.69 -14.46
C ARG A 47 9.25 -6.86 -15.98
N ARG A 48 8.85 -8.04 -16.49
CA ARG A 48 8.77 -8.30 -17.94
C ARG A 48 7.84 -7.31 -18.63
N LEU A 49 6.65 -7.07 -18.08
CA LEU A 49 5.70 -6.10 -18.64
C LEU A 49 6.22 -4.67 -18.61
N MET A 50 6.93 -4.28 -17.55
CA MET A 50 7.56 -2.95 -17.48
C MET A 50 8.58 -2.75 -18.60
N ILE A 51 9.48 -3.70 -18.80
CA ILE A 51 10.49 -3.65 -19.87
C ILE A 51 9.82 -3.67 -21.25
N GLU A 52 8.85 -4.56 -21.47
CA GLU A 52 8.16 -4.70 -22.75
C GLU A 52 7.34 -3.45 -23.10
N SER A 53 6.68 -2.84 -22.11
CA SER A 53 5.96 -1.58 -22.31
C SER A 53 6.88 -0.39 -22.58
N ALA A 54 8.05 -0.33 -21.95
CA ALA A 54 9.06 0.70 -22.23
C ALA A 54 9.60 0.55 -23.66
N ARG A 55 9.90 -0.68 -24.09
CA ARG A 55 10.34 -1.00 -25.46
C ARG A 55 9.26 -0.66 -26.48
N ALA A 56 8.01 -1.06 -26.26
CA ALA A 56 6.89 -0.74 -27.15
C ALA A 56 6.62 0.77 -27.26
N ARG A 57 6.81 1.52 -26.17
CA ARG A 57 6.69 3.00 -26.18
C ARG A 57 7.78 3.66 -27.01
N LYS A 58 9.00 3.14 -26.98
CA LYS A 58 10.12 3.58 -27.82
C LYS A 58 9.87 3.26 -29.30
N GLU A 59 9.43 2.04 -29.61
CA GLU A 59 9.05 1.64 -30.97
C GLU A 59 7.92 2.52 -31.54
N MET A 60 6.92 2.87 -30.74
CA MET A 60 5.85 3.80 -31.13
C MET A 60 6.39 5.20 -31.44
N MET A 61 7.31 5.70 -30.62
CA MET A 61 7.93 7.02 -30.82
C MET A 61 8.78 7.04 -32.10
N ASP A 62 9.57 6.00 -32.34
CA ASP A 62 10.39 5.85 -33.54
C ASP A 62 9.54 5.66 -34.81
N ALA A 63 8.46 4.88 -34.72
CA ALA A 63 7.51 4.68 -35.82
C ALA A 63 6.80 6.00 -36.18
N THR A 64 6.36 6.76 -35.18
CA THR A 64 5.73 8.08 -35.37
C THR A 64 6.71 9.08 -36.00
N ARG A 65 7.98 9.07 -35.55
CA ARG A 65 9.05 9.92 -36.12
C ARG A 65 9.38 9.55 -37.57
N SER A 66 9.25 8.29 -37.94
CA SER A 66 9.49 7.80 -39.31
C SER A 66 8.37 8.11 -40.32
N GLY A 67 7.18 8.52 -39.86
CA GLY A 67 6.04 8.91 -40.71
C GLY A 67 5.41 7.78 -41.54
N ASN A 68 5.85 6.54 -41.38
CA ASN A 68 5.34 5.40 -42.15
C ASN A 68 4.06 4.83 -41.50
N GLN A 69 2.90 5.11 -42.10
CA GLN A 69 1.60 4.66 -41.57
C GLN A 69 1.52 3.16 -41.29
N ARG A 70 2.12 2.30 -42.12
CA ARG A 70 2.12 0.84 -41.88
C ARG A 70 2.92 0.44 -40.64
N ARG A 71 3.98 1.17 -40.31
CA ARG A 71 4.77 0.92 -39.10
C ARG A 71 4.05 1.44 -37.86
N ILE A 72 3.34 2.55 -37.98
CA ILE A 72 2.50 3.12 -36.92
C ILE A 72 1.36 2.15 -36.58
N ASP A 73 0.62 1.64 -37.57
CA ASP A 73 -0.47 0.70 -37.34
C ASP A 73 0.00 -0.59 -36.66
N LYS A 74 1.16 -1.12 -37.06
CA LYS A 74 1.76 -2.32 -36.46
C LYS A 74 2.19 -2.08 -35.02
N ALA A 75 2.84 -0.94 -34.75
CA ALA A 75 3.28 -0.56 -33.41
C ALA A 75 2.08 -0.27 -32.49
N GLN A 76 1.02 0.37 -33.02
CA GLN A 76 -0.20 0.67 -32.27
C GLN A 76 -0.93 -0.62 -31.88
N LYS A 77 -0.99 -1.60 -32.78
CA LYS A 77 -1.56 -2.92 -32.48
C LYS A 77 -0.78 -3.62 -31.37
N HIS A 78 0.55 -3.63 -31.43
CA HIS A 78 1.40 -4.17 -30.36
C HIS A 78 1.14 -3.47 -29.02
N GLN A 79 1.08 -2.13 -29.01
CA GLN A 79 0.77 -1.37 -27.80
C GLN A 79 -0.61 -1.73 -27.23
N SER A 80 -1.62 -1.91 -28.10
CA SER A 80 -2.97 -2.29 -27.68
C SER A 80 -3.02 -3.70 -27.08
N ASP A 81 -2.25 -4.65 -27.64
CA ASP A 81 -2.17 -6.02 -27.12
C ASP A 81 -1.48 -6.03 -25.74
N LEU A 82 -0.41 -5.25 -25.56
CA LEU A 82 0.23 -5.07 -24.25
C LEU A 82 -0.70 -4.40 -23.24
N MET A 83 -1.47 -3.38 -23.66
CA MET A 83 -2.48 -2.75 -22.79
C MET A 83 -3.56 -3.73 -22.35
N GLN A 84 -4.03 -4.61 -23.23
CA GLN A 84 -4.99 -5.65 -22.86
C GLN A 84 -4.40 -6.63 -21.85
N GLN A 85 -3.13 -7.03 -22.01
CA GLN A 85 -2.45 -7.90 -21.05
C GLN A 85 -2.27 -7.21 -19.69
N GLN A 86 -1.83 -5.94 -19.68
CA GLN A 86 -1.75 -5.13 -18.46
C GLN A 86 -3.11 -4.98 -17.79
N SER A 87 -4.18 -4.77 -18.56
CA SER A 87 -5.54 -4.64 -18.05
C SER A 87 -6.02 -5.92 -17.37
N LYS A 88 -5.78 -7.10 -17.97
CA LYS A 88 -6.12 -8.39 -17.36
C LYS A 88 -5.41 -8.57 -16.01
N MET A 89 -4.11 -8.29 -15.94
CA MET A 89 -3.36 -8.38 -14.68
C MET A 89 -3.82 -7.34 -13.66
N SER A 90 -4.14 -6.12 -14.10
CA SER A 90 -4.72 -5.10 -13.24
C SER A 90 -6.08 -5.54 -12.69
N MET A 91 -6.89 -6.23 -13.49
CA MET A 91 -8.20 -6.73 -13.08
C MET A 91 -8.05 -7.85 -12.05
N ASP A 92 -7.11 -8.76 -12.24
CA ASP A 92 -6.83 -9.82 -11.28
C ASP A 92 -6.24 -9.27 -9.98
N ARG A 93 -5.36 -8.27 -10.07
CA ARG A 93 -4.88 -7.50 -8.90
C ARG A 93 -6.02 -6.75 -8.22
N MET A 94 -6.96 -6.18 -8.96
CA MET A 94 -8.11 -5.46 -8.39
C MET A 94 -9.04 -6.41 -7.67
N LYS A 95 -9.33 -7.60 -8.23
CA LYS A 95 -10.10 -8.65 -7.55
C LYS A 95 -9.41 -9.09 -6.24
N SER A 96 -8.11 -9.32 -6.30
CA SER A 96 -7.30 -9.66 -5.11
C SER A 96 -7.29 -8.52 -4.08
N SER A 97 -7.12 -7.27 -4.52
CA SER A 97 -7.19 -6.09 -3.66
C SER A 97 -8.57 -5.92 -3.04
N MET A 98 -9.65 -6.17 -3.78
CA MET A 98 -11.02 -6.01 -3.30
C MET A 98 -11.33 -7.02 -2.18
N LEU A 99 -10.76 -8.23 -2.26
CA LEU A 99 -10.82 -9.22 -1.18
C LEU A 99 -10.15 -8.70 0.11
N PHE A 100 -9.11 -7.87 -0.01
CA PHE A 100 -8.48 -7.18 1.12
C PHE A 100 -9.23 -5.94 1.59
N THR A 101 -9.85 -5.19 0.67
CA THR A 101 -10.60 -3.97 0.97
C THR A 101 -11.86 -4.25 1.78
N VAL A 102 -12.54 -5.39 1.53
CA VAL A 102 -13.76 -5.77 2.26
C VAL A 102 -13.53 -5.92 3.78
N PRO A 103 -12.53 -6.69 4.26
CA PRO A 103 -12.22 -6.73 5.68
C PRO A 103 -11.84 -5.35 6.23
N MET A 104 -11.07 -4.56 5.50
CA MET A 104 -10.69 -3.20 5.91
C MET A 104 -11.93 -2.30 6.12
N LEU A 105 -12.89 -2.34 5.20
CA LEU A 105 -14.15 -1.59 5.25
C LEU A 105 -15.06 -1.99 6.41
N LEU A 106 -15.00 -3.25 6.86
CA LEU A 106 -15.78 -3.75 8.01
C LEU A 106 -15.09 -3.47 9.35
N VAL A 107 -13.77 -3.61 9.39
CA VAL A 107 -12.93 -3.45 10.58
C VAL A 107 -12.82 -1.96 10.95
N TRP A 108 -12.63 -1.06 9.99
CA TRP A 108 -12.40 0.36 10.25
C TRP A 108 -13.55 1.09 10.99
N PRO A 109 -14.83 1.00 10.58
CA PRO A 109 -15.92 1.62 11.32
C PRO A 109 -16.17 0.94 12.68
N SER A 110 -15.84 -0.35 12.81
CA SER A 110 -15.95 -1.09 14.07
C SER A 110 -14.92 -0.61 15.09
N LEU A 111 -13.66 -0.42 14.67
CA LEU A 111 -12.63 0.17 15.53
C LEU A 111 -12.89 1.66 15.80
N GLY A 112 -13.38 2.42 14.81
CA GLY A 112 -13.74 3.83 15.00
C GLY A 112 -14.82 4.02 16.06
N LYS A 113 -15.82 3.12 16.13
CA LYS A 113 -16.84 3.13 17.19
C LYS A 113 -16.31 2.70 18.56
N PHE A 114 -15.29 1.84 18.61
CA PHE A 114 -14.79 1.26 19.86
C PHE A 114 -13.67 2.10 20.50
N PHE A 115 -12.78 2.66 19.69
CA PHE A 115 -11.65 3.46 20.15
C PHE A 115 -11.92 4.98 20.14
N GLY A 116 -12.95 5.45 19.42
CA GLY A 116 -13.45 6.82 19.50
C GLY A 116 -12.39 7.92 19.46
N ASP A 117 -12.69 9.05 20.10
CA ASP A 117 -11.79 10.20 20.32
C ASP A 117 -10.76 9.96 21.45
N THR A 118 -10.48 8.69 21.78
CA THR A 118 -9.56 8.39 22.86
C THR A 118 -8.15 8.77 22.43
N ILE A 119 -7.53 9.64 23.22
CA ILE A 119 -6.15 10.08 23.02
C ILE A 119 -5.24 8.94 23.45
N VAL A 120 -4.48 8.40 22.50
CA VAL A 120 -3.66 7.20 22.75
C VAL A 120 -2.17 7.49 22.75
N ALA A 121 -1.76 8.61 22.16
CA ALA A 121 -0.36 9.03 22.12
C ALA A 121 -0.24 10.53 22.35
N PHE A 122 0.78 10.91 23.14
CA PHE A 122 1.19 12.29 23.34
C PHE A 122 2.56 12.50 22.71
N PHE A 123 2.72 13.60 21.97
CA PHE A 123 4.01 13.98 21.44
C PHE A 123 4.92 14.48 22.58
N PRO A 124 6.19 14.05 22.65
CA PRO A 124 7.12 14.51 23.69
C PRO A 124 7.59 15.97 23.50
N PHE A 125 7.28 16.60 22.36
CA PHE A 125 7.67 17.96 22.01
C PHE A 125 6.47 18.79 21.53
N ASP A 126 6.47 20.08 21.80
CA ASP A 126 5.46 21.02 21.30
C ASP A 126 5.79 21.53 19.91
N PHE A 127 4.86 21.35 18.98
CA PHE A 127 4.90 22.01 17.68
C PHE A 127 3.75 23.01 17.56
N PRO A 128 4.00 24.27 17.12
CA PRO A 128 2.98 25.31 17.06
C PRO A 128 1.82 25.04 16.08
N TYR A 129 1.96 24.04 15.21
CA TYR A 129 0.96 23.70 14.19
C TYR A 129 0.45 22.25 14.26
N ILE A 130 0.93 21.43 15.20
CA ILE A 130 0.56 20.01 15.30
C ILE A 130 -0.05 19.76 16.67
N PRO A 131 -1.25 19.17 16.77
CA PRO A 131 -1.83 18.81 18.06
C PRO A 131 -0.91 17.86 18.82
N ARG A 132 -0.69 18.14 20.10
CA ARG A 132 0.14 17.28 20.98
C ARG A 132 -0.50 15.91 21.21
N GLU A 133 -1.81 15.84 21.05
CA GLU A 133 -2.65 14.68 21.31
C GLU A 133 -3.02 14.01 19.99
N PHE A 134 -2.69 12.72 19.88
CA PHE A 134 -3.08 11.92 18.72
C PHE A 134 -4.20 10.96 19.10
N SER A 135 -5.31 11.07 18.38
CA SER A 135 -6.39 10.08 18.44
C SER A 135 -5.88 8.74 17.89
N PHE A 136 -6.51 7.65 18.32
CA PHE A 136 -6.20 6.28 17.88
C PHE A 136 -5.96 6.16 16.36
N ILE A 137 -6.83 6.77 15.56
CA ILE A 137 -6.78 6.73 14.09
C ILE A 137 -5.52 7.41 13.56
N GLN A 138 -5.17 8.59 14.10
CA GLN A 138 -4.03 9.36 13.63
C GLN A 138 -2.72 8.66 13.97
N TRP A 139 -2.61 8.10 15.18
CA TRP A 139 -1.43 7.34 15.60
C TRP A 139 -1.25 6.06 14.76
N TYR A 140 -2.33 5.30 14.54
CA TYR A 140 -2.29 4.12 13.67
C TYR A 140 -1.88 4.46 12.24
N LEU A 141 -2.44 5.54 11.64
CA LEU A 141 -2.08 5.95 10.29
C LEU A 141 -0.61 6.36 10.18
N LEU A 142 -0.08 7.08 11.16
CA LEU A 142 1.31 7.51 11.21
C LEU A 142 2.27 6.31 11.31
N CYS A 143 1.98 5.37 12.21
CA CYS A 143 2.73 4.10 12.33
C CYS A 143 2.64 3.27 11.05
N SER A 144 1.44 3.15 10.47
CA SER A 144 1.21 2.41 9.23
C SER A 144 1.99 3.00 8.06
N PHE A 145 1.96 4.32 7.87
CA PHE A 145 2.72 5.00 6.81
C PHE A 145 4.23 4.82 6.99
N SER A 146 4.73 5.03 8.20
CA SER A 146 6.15 4.85 8.52
C SER A 146 6.60 3.41 8.26
N MET A 147 5.80 2.43 8.69
CA MET A 147 6.11 1.03 8.47
C MET A 147 5.99 0.65 7.00
N ASN A 148 5.05 1.24 6.26
CA ASN A 148 4.92 1.04 4.81
C ASN A 148 6.19 1.48 4.06
N VAL A 149 6.77 2.64 4.42
CA VAL A 149 8.04 3.11 3.84
C VAL A 149 9.17 2.12 4.12
N VAL A 150 9.30 1.66 5.37
CA VAL A 150 10.33 0.68 5.76
C VAL A 150 10.14 -0.63 5.01
N LEU A 151 8.92 -1.14 4.93
CA LEU A 151 8.62 -2.41 4.28
C LEU A 151 8.84 -2.31 2.77
N ASN A 152 8.42 -1.23 2.11
CA ASN A 152 8.68 -1.04 0.67
C ASN A 152 10.17 -1.08 0.35
N ARG A 153 11.01 -0.55 1.26
CA ARG A 153 12.47 -0.58 1.13
C ARG A 153 13.05 -1.98 1.39
N VAL A 154 12.56 -2.69 2.41
CA VAL A 154 12.99 -4.06 2.75
C VAL A 154 12.60 -5.07 1.66
N PHE A 155 11.41 -4.94 1.08
CA PHE A 155 10.92 -5.82 0.01
C PHE A 155 11.45 -5.44 -1.38
N GLY A 156 12.28 -4.39 -1.49
CA GLY A 156 12.86 -3.99 -2.77
C GLY A 156 11.82 -3.56 -3.82
N LEU A 157 10.66 -3.09 -3.38
CA LEU A 157 9.61 -2.54 -4.24
C LEU A 157 9.90 -1.09 -4.66
N THR A 158 10.95 -0.49 -4.10
CA THR A 158 11.61 0.66 -4.72
C THR A 158 12.28 0.16 -5.99
N PHE A 159 11.54 0.24 -7.09
CA PHE A 159 12.00 -0.02 -8.44
C PHE A 159 13.15 0.94 -8.77
N GLU A 160 14.37 0.52 -8.45
CA GLU A 160 15.55 0.93 -9.21
C GLU A 160 15.43 0.21 -10.55
N ILE A 161 14.66 0.82 -11.45
CA ILE A 161 14.76 0.54 -12.88
C ILE A 161 16.14 1.07 -13.22
N ASP A 162 17.13 0.18 -13.30
CA ASP A 162 18.36 0.54 -13.98
C ASP A 162 17.95 0.85 -15.43
N PRO A 163 18.09 2.09 -15.89
CA PRO A 163 17.75 2.45 -17.26
C PRO A 163 18.87 2.03 -18.20
N GLU A 164 19.41 0.81 -18.08
CA GLU A 164 20.48 0.31 -18.94
C GLU A 164 20.44 -1.21 -19.00
N ASP A 165 19.77 -1.73 -20.03
CA ASP A 165 20.19 -2.84 -20.91
C ASP A 165 19.19 -3.02 -22.09
#